data_AF-A0A7Y4MRF9-F1
#
_entry.id   AF-A0A7Y4MRF9-F1
#
_cell.length_a   1.000
_cell.length_b   1.000
_cell.length_c   1.000
_cell.angle_alpha   90.00
_cell.angle_beta   90.00
_cell.angle_gamma   90.00
#
_symmetry.space_group_name_H-M   'P 1'
#
loop_
_entity.id
_entity.type
_entity.pdbx_description
1 polymer ?
#
loop_
_entity_poly.entity_id
_entity_poly.type
_entity_poly.pdbx_seq_one_letter_code
_entity_poly.pdbx_strand_id
1 'polypeptide(L)'
;MSRRLLLCLCLTLPACGLFHRPLKPERAPADEAARFTFPIDLPADGRMRIPADLAAAISLAMDDFRPRGVKPHRGATPDEVCLYQRESFDVTVAPGPEGVIFVRFTVKDGACDKDGPVADMGSTYAVEVAKHRILAIQRP
;
A
#
# COMPACT_ATOMS: atom_id res chain seq x y z
N MET A 1 -41.92 -22.75 13.11
CA MET A 1 -41.14 -22.00 12.09
C MET A 1 -40.73 -22.96 10.98
N SER A 2 -41.19 -22.72 9.75
CA SER A 2 -40.98 -23.64 8.63
C SER A 2 -39.50 -23.71 8.23
N ARG A 3 -38.97 -24.92 8.07
CA ARG A 3 -37.63 -25.23 7.55
C ARG A 3 -37.33 -24.54 6.21
N ARG A 4 -38.37 -24.17 5.45
CA ARG A 4 -38.29 -23.39 4.20
C ARG A 4 -37.94 -21.91 4.43
N LEU A 5 -38.39 -21.33 5.54
CA LEU A 5 -38.10 -19.95 5.90
C LEU A 5 -36.63 -19.77 6.35
N LEU A 6 -36.08 -20.78 7.04
CA LEU A 6 -34.66 -20.84 7.41
C LEU A 6 -33.75 -20.95 6.19
N LEU A 7 -34.17 -21.72 5.16
CA LEU A 7 -33.41 -21.89 3.93
C LEU A 7 -33.34 -20.59 3.10
N CYS A 8 -34.43 -19.82 3.03
CA CYS A 8 -34.43 -18.53 2.33
C CYS A 8 -33.54 -17.49 3.01
N LEU A 9 -33.42 -17.52 4.35
CA LEU A 9 -32.61 -16.56 5.11
C LEU A 9 -31.09 -16.78 4.90
N CYS A 10 -30.66 -18.00 4.55
CA CYS A 10 -29.26 -18.30 4.24
C CYS A 10 -28.82 -17.84 2.84
N LEU A 11 -29.77 -17.62 1.91
CA LEU A 11 -29.49 -17.20 0.53
C LEU A 11 -29.35 -15.68 0.38
N THR A 12 -29.70 -14.89 1.41
CA THR A 12 -29.51 -13.43 1.44
C THR A 12 -28.22 -13.01 2.15
N LEU A 13 -27.35 -13.95 2.52
CA LEU A 13 -26.03 -13.64 3.07
C LEU A 13 -25.17 -12.93 2.00
N PRO A 14 -24.37 -11.92 2.38
CA PRO A 14 -23.70 -11.01 1.47
C PRO A 14 -22.53 -11.72 0.75
N ALA A 15 -22.85 -12.46 -0.32
CA ALA A 15 -21.87 -13.13 -1.16
C ALA A 15 -20.94 -12.16 -1.91
N CYS A 16 -21.27 -10.86 -1.99
CA CYS A 16 -20.44 -9.86 -2.65
C CYS A 16 -19.12 -9.55 -1.93
N GLY A 17 -18.98 -9.88 -0.64
CA GLY A 17 -17.73 -9.66 0.11
C GLY A 17 -16.62 -10.68 -0.20
N LEU A 18 -16.97 -11.85 -0.75
CA LEU A 18 -16.03 -12.95 -1.01
C LEU A 18 -15.22 -12.80 -2.30
N PHE A 19 -15.55 -11.82 -3.16
CA PHE A 19 -14.92 -11.65 -4.48
C PHE A 19 -13.88 -10.53 -4.56
N HIS A 20 -13.58 -9.83 -3.46
CA HIS A 20 -12.42 -8.94 -3.42
C HIS A 20 -11.14 -9.78 -3.30
N ARG A 21 -10.68 -10.34 -4.43
CA ARG A 21 -9.33 -10.90 -4.51
C ARG A 21 -8.34 -9.76 -4.23
N PRO A 22 -7.42 -9.90 -3.27
CA PRO A 22 -6.35 -8.94 -3.10
C PRO A 22 -5.58 -8.86 -4.40
N LEU A 23 -5.45 -7.65 -4.94
CA LEU A 23 -4.76 -7.44 -6.20
C LEU A 23 -3.29 -7.78 -6.00
N LYS A 24 -2.87 -8.91 -6.57
CA LYS A 24 -1.46 -9.31 -6.58
C LYS A 24 -0.70 -8.46 -7.60
N PRO A 25 0.58 -8.15 -7.36
CA PRO A 25 1.42 -7.58 -8.40
C PRO A 25 1.42 -8.47 -9.65
N GLU A 26 1.44 -7.84 -10.81
CA GLU A 26 1.68 -8.54 -12.07
C GLU A 26 3.06 -9.20 -12.03
N ARG A 27 3.14 -10.43 -12.56
CA ARG A 27 4.42 -11.13 -12.74
C ARG A 27 4.85 -10.96 -14.19
N ALA A 28 6.14 -10.68 -14.39
CA ALA A 28 6.70 -10.62 -15.73
C ALA A 28 6.47 -11.95 -16.49
N PRO A 29 6.33 -11.90 -17.83
CA PRO A 29 6.33 -13.08 -18.68
C PRO A 29 7.55 -13.98 -18.44
N ALA A 30 7.37 -15.29 -18.65
CA ALA A 30 8.41 -16.27 -18.34
C ALA A 30 9.70 -16.07 -19.15
N ASP A 31 9.58 -15.64 -20.41
CA ASP A 31 10.70 -15.38 -21.31
C ASP A 31 11.49 -14.11 -20.95
N GLU A 32 10.84 -13.12 -20.33
CA GLU A 32 11.51 -11.95 -19.75
C GLU A 32 12.20 -12.33 -18.45
N ALA A 33 11.49 -13.00 -17.54
CA ALA A 33 12.02 -13.41 -16.24
C ALA A 33 13.23 -14.35 -16.35
N ALA A 34 13.26 -15.23 -17.36
CA ALA A 34 14.37 -16.15 -17.62
C ALA A 34 15.69 -15.44 -17.97
N ARG A 35 15.64 -14.17 -18.38
CA ARG A 35 16.84 -13.38 -18.71
C ARG A 35 17.47 -12.75 -17.48
N PHE A 36 16.75 -12.69 -16.36
CA PHE A 36 17.25 -12.12 -15.13
C PHE A 36 18.06 -13.15 -14.34
N THR A 37 19.28 -12.78 -13.94
CA THR A 37 20.14 -13.63 -13.10
C THR A 37 20.30 -12.96 -11.74
N PHE A 38 19.94 -13.70 -10.69
CA PHE A 38 20.18 -13.24 -9.32
C PHE A 38 21.68 -13.26 -9.01
N PRO A 39 22.23 -12.23 -8.36
CA PRO A 39 23.55 -12.33 -7.78
C PRO A 39 23.54 -13.34 -6.62
N ILE A 40 24.70 -13.95 -6.33
CA ILE A 40 24.84 -14.93 -5.23
C ILE A 40 24.53 -14.25 -3.88
N ASP A 41 25.04 -13.03 -3.70
CA ASP A 41 24.77 -12.18 -2.55
C ASP A 41 24.16 -10.86 -2.99
N LEU A 42 23.35 -10.25 -2.12
CA LEU A 42 22.89 -8.87 -2.35
C LEU A 42 24.11 -7.92 -2.35
N PRO A 43 24.20 -6.97 -3.30
CA PRO A 43 25.24 -5.96 -3.33
C PRO A 43 25.39 -5.28 -1.97
N ALA A 44 26.62 -5.07 -1.49
CA ALA A 44 26.86 -4.44 -0.20
C ALA A 44 26.56 -2.93 -0.23
N ASP A 45 26.86 -2.28 -1.35
CA ASP A 45 26.63 -0.86 -1.56
C ASP A 45 25.14 -0.54 -1.55
N GLY A 46 24.74 0.40 -0.70
CA GLY A 46 23.33 0.79 -0.54
C GLY A 46 22.44 -0.27 0.11
N ARG A 47 22.99 -1.39 0.59
CA ARG A 47 22.21 -2.44 1.23
C ARG A 47 21.62 -1.96 2.55
N MET A 48 20.30 -2.05 2.67
CA MET A 48 19.58 -1.73 3.90
C MET A 48 18.80 -2.94 4.39
N ARG A 49 18.97 -3.27 5.68
CA ARG A 49 18.11 -4.25 6.35
C ARG A 49 16.92 -3.51 6.93
N ILE A 50 15.73 -3.86 6.45
CA ILE A 50 14.46 -3.38 7.02
C ILE A 50 13.96 -4.45 8.01
N PRO A 51 13.85 -4.13 9.33
CA PRO A 51 13.19 -4.98 10.31
C PRO A 51 11.78 -5.44 9.89
N ALA A 52 11.40 -6.65 10.30
CA ALA A 52 10.16 -7.29 9.83
C ALA A 52 8.88 -6.52 10.22
N ASP A 53 8.88 -5.93 11.41
CA ASP A 53 7.80 -5.08 11.92
C ASP A 53 7.65 -3.79 11.11
N LEU A 54 8.77 -3.14 10.78
CA LEU A 54 8.79 -1.98 9.88
C LEU A 54 8.29 -2.36 8.49
N ALA A 55 8.75 -3.48 7.91
CA ALA A 55 8.30 -3.93 6.61
C ALA A 55 6.78 -4.20 6.58
N ALA A 56 6.23 -4.83 7.62
CA ALA A 56 4.80 -5.08 7.76
C ALA A 56 3.99 -3.78 7.91
N ALA A 57 4.45 -2.86 8.75
CA ALA A 57 3.80 -1.57 8.95
C ALA A 57 3.77 -0.74 7.66
N ILE A 58 4.90 -0.68 6.93
CA ILE A 58 5.00 0.01 5.65
C ILE A 58 4.02 -0.60 4.64
N SER A 59 3.94 -1.92 4.54
CA SER A 59 3.01 -2.59 3.62
C SER A 59 1.56 -2.25 3.93
N LEU A 60 1.15 -2.34 5.21
CA LEU A 60 -0.22 -2.02 5.63
C LEU A 60 -0.59 -0.57 5.33
N ALA A 61 0.29 0.37 5.69
CA ALA A 61 0.08 1.79 5.44
C ALA A 61 0.03 2.09 3.93
N MET A 62 0.88 1.47 3.12
CA MET A 62 0.92 1.68 1.66
C MET A 62 -0.31 1.10 0.95
N ASP A 63 -0.85 -0.02 1.44
CA ASP A 63 -2.05 -0.62 0.88
C ASP A 63 -3.32 0.22 1.13
N ASP A 64 -3.35 1.00 2.22
CA ASP A 64 -4.40 2.01 2.46
C ASP A 64 -4.12 3.33 1.71
N PHE A 65 -2.90 3.86 1.82
CA PHE A 65 -2.53 5.17 1.26
C PHE A 65 -2.61 5.21 -0.27
N ARG A 66 -2.11 4.15 -0.93
CA ARG A 66 -2.12 4.01 -2.39
C ARG A 66 -2.47 2.57 -2.75
N PRO A 67 -3.75 2.18 -2.73
CA PRO A 67 -4.15 0.82 -3.05
C PRO A 67 -3.79 0.47 -4.50
N ARG A 68 -3.40 -0.79 -4.74
CA ARG A 68 -3.12 -1.25 -6.10
C ARG A 68 -4.39 -1.21 -6.95
N GLY A 69 -4.23 -0.89 -8.23
CA GLY A 69 -5.34 -0.94 -9.21
C GLY A 69 -6.31 0.23 -9.14
N VAL A 70 -6.09 1.21 -8.26
CA VAL A 70 -6.81 2.48 -8.27
C VAL A 70 -6.40 3.25 -9.53
N LYS A 71 -7.38 3.65 -10.31
CA LYS A 71 -7.15 4.49 -11.51
C LYS A 71 -7.21 5.96 -11.12
N PRO A 72 -6.42 6.82 -11.79
CA PRO A 72 -6.59 8.25 -11.69
C PRO A 72 -8.04 8.66 -11.99
N HIS A 73 -8.49 9.73 -11.34
CA HIS A 73 -9.79 10.32 -11.65
C HIS A 73 -9.82 10.84 -13.09
N ARG A 74 -11.03 11.03 -13.63
CA ARG A 74 -11.19 11.47 -15.02
C ARG A 74 -10.68 12.90 -15.19
N GLY A 75 -9.80 13.11 -16.15
CA GLY A 75 -9.23 14.43 -16.42
C GLY A 75 -8.04 14.79 -15.54
N ALA A 76 -7.51 13.83 -14.77
CA ALA A 76 -6.32 14.05 -13.95
C ALA A 76 -5.16 14.61 -14.77
N THR A 77 -4.52 15.65 -14.27
CA THR A 77 -3.30 16.24 -14.85
C THR A 77 -2.14 15.23 -14.79
N PRO A 78 -1.06 15.43 -15.57
CA PRO A 78 0.12 14.56 -15.48
C PRO A 78 0.70 14.46 -14.07
N ASP A 79 0.69 15.55 -13.31
CA ASP A 79 1.19 15.60 -11.93
C ASP A 79 0.26 14.84 -10.99
N GLU A 80 -1.05 14.98 -11.16
CA GLU A 80 -2.02 14.19 -10.41
C GLU A 80 -1.88 12.70 -10.71
N VAL A 81 -1.72 12.31 -11.99
CA VAL A 81 -1.47 10.92 -12.39
C VAL A 81 -0.19 10.38 -11.75
N CYS A 82 0.86 11.20 -11.68
CA CYS A 82 2.10 10.87 -10.99
C CYS A 82 1.85 10.56 -9.50
N LEU A 83 0.99 11.33 -8.82
CA LEU A 83 0.64 11.12 -7.41
C LEU A 83 -0.19 9.85 -7.15
N TYR A 84 -0.70 9.15 -8.17
CA TYR A 84 -1.30 7.82 -8.01
C TYR A 84 -0.27 6.69 -7.93
N GLN A 85 0.99 6.93 -8.30
CA GLN A 85 2.04 5.92 -8.26
C GLN A 85 2.66 5.79 -6.88
N ARG A 86 2.93 4.54 -6.46
CA ARG A 86 3.56 4.27 -5.15
C ARG A 86 5.00 4.79 -5.08
N GLU A 87 5.73 4.76 -6.19
CA GLU A 87 7.13 5.24 -6.28
C GLU A 87 7.29 6.77 -6.20
N SER A 88 6.19 7.51 -6.25
CA SER A 88 6.19 8.96 -6.09
C SER A 88 6.35 9.42 -4.64
N PHE A 89 6.41 8.47 -3.69
CA PHE A 89 6.47 8.77 -2.27
C PHE A 89 7.67 8.12 -1.58
N ASP A 90 8.40 8.91 -0.81
CA ASP A 90 9.35 8.42 0.17
C ASP A 90 8.63 8.02 1.47
N VAL A 91 9.25 7.09 2.21
CA VAL A 91 8.68 6.54 3.44
C VAL A 91 9.64 6.76 4.60
N THR A 92 9.20 7.51 5.60
CA THR A 92 9.91 7.67 6.88
C THR A 92 9.17 6.88 7.96
N VAL A 93 9.90 6.08 8.74
CA VAL A 93 9.32 5.27 9.82
C VAL A 93 9.94 5.56 11.17
N ALA A 94 9.14 5.49 12.23
CA ALA A 94 9.61 5.61 13.61
C ALA A 94 8.81 4.69 14.54
N PRO A 95 9.47 4.02 15.52
CA PRO A 95 8.76 3.28 16.55
C PRO A 95 7.99 4.25 17.47
N GLY A 96 6.77 3.85 17.82
CA GLY A 96 5.91 4.52 18.79
C GLY A 96 5.72 3.68 20.06
N PRO A 97 4.85 4.14 20.98
CA PRO A 97 4.54 3.39 22.19
C PRO A 97 3.82 2.07 21.87
N GLU A 98 3.92 1.09 22.77
CA GLU A 98 3.10 -0.13 22.74
C GLU A 98 3.17 -0.95 21.43
N GLY A 99 4.32 -0.90 20.74
CA GLY A 99 4.50 -1.64 19.48
C GLY A 99 3.77 -1.02 18.28
N VAL A 100 3.31 0.22 18.41
CA VAL A 100 2.85 1.04 17.28
C VAL A 100 4.05 1.49 16.47
N ILE A 101 3.92 1.50 15.15
CA ILE A 101 4.91 2.05 14.23
C ILE A 101 4.27 3.21 13.49
N PHE A 102 4.94 4.37 13.52
CA PHE A 102 4.56 5.51 12.70
C PHE A 102 5.16 5.36 11.30
N VAL A 103 4.33 5.51 10.27
CA VAL A 103 4.73 5.48 8.86
C VAL A 103 4.29 6.77 8.21
N ARG A 104 5.23 7.59 7.74
CA ARG A 104 4.97 8.85 7.06
C ARG A 104 5.31 8.72 5.59
N PHE A 105 4.35 9.09 4.75
CA PHE A 105 4.54 9.26 3.30
C PHE A 105 4.75 10.74 2.99
N THR A 106 5.76 11.03 2.18
CA THR A 106 6.03 12.36 1.63
C THR A 106 6.27 12.21 0.14
N VAL A 107 5.83 13.17 -0.67
CA VAL A 107 6.18 13.16 -2.10
C VAL A 107 7.69 13.23 -2.21
N LYS A 108 8.26 12.33 -3.01
CA LYS A 108 9.70 12.27 -3.24
C LYS A 108 10.16 13.57 -3.89
N ASP A 109 11.29 14.12 -3.44
CA ASP A 109 11.83 15.37 -4.00
C ASP A 109 12.01 15.28 -5.53
N GLY A 110 11.46 16.27 -6.24
CA GLY A 110 11.49 16.32 -7.70
C GLY A 110 10.54 15.34 -8.40
N ALA A 111 9.72 14.59 -7.65
CA ALA A 111 8.63 13.81 -8.20
C ALA A 111 7.36 14.68 -8.30
N CYS A 112 6.66 14.57 -9.42
CA CYS A 112 5.34 15.19 -9.63
C CYS A 112 5.29 16.74 -9.51
N ASP A 113 6.42 17.44 -9.66
CA ASP A 113 6.54 18.91 -9.50
C ASP A 113 6.69 19.64 -10.85
N LYS A 114 5.62 19.79 -11.66
CA LYS A 114 5.68 20.72 -12.81
C LYS A 114 5.21 22.13 -12.47
N ASP A 115 4.34 22.30 -11.47
CA ASP A 115 3.64 23.59 -11.22
C ASP A 115 3.82 24.19 -9.80
N GLY A 116 4.69 23.66 -8.94
CA GLY A 116 5.02 24.25 -7.63
C GLY A 116 5.09 23.24 -6.49
N PRO A 117 5.58 23.64 -5.30
CA PRO A 117 5.95 22.70 -4.25
C PRO A 117 4.75 21.86 -3.78
N VAL A 118 4.81 20.55 -3.98
CA VAL A 118 3.85 19.57 -3.47
C VAL A 118 4.14 19.28 -1.97
N ALA A 119 4.12 20.31 -1.13
CA ALA A 119 4.52 20.21 0.27
C ALA A 119 3.52 19.45 1.15
N ASP A 120 2.25 19.35 0.74
CA ASP A 120 1.14 18.87 1.58
C ASP A 120 0.39 17.63 1.04
N MET A 121 1.00 16.79 0.20
CA MET A 121 0.31 15.59 -0.35
C MET A 121 0.68 14.26 0.33
N GLY A 122 1.10 14.32 1.60
CA GLY A 122 1.50 13.16 2.40
C GLY A 122 0.43 12.65 3.36
N SER A 123 0.79 11.69 4.22
CA SER A 123 -0.01 11.25 5.36
C SER A 123 0.87 10.50 6.37
N THR A 124 0.53 10.57 7.65
CA THR A 124 1.18 9.78 8.71
C THR A 124 0.22 8.77 9.30
N TYR A 125 0.64 7.51 9.32
CA TYR A 125 -0.11 6.38 9.81
C TYR A 125 0.45 5.94 11.16
N ALA A 126 -0.42 5.59 12.10
CA ALA A 126 -0.08 4.83 13.30
C ALA A 126 -0.53 3.38 13.10
N VAL A 127 0.41 2.43 13.04
CA VAL A 127 0.14 1.04 12.69
C VAL A 127 0.46 0.11 13.86
N GLU A 128 -0.50 -0.72 14.26
CA GLU A 128 -0.29 -1.77 15.26
C GLU A 128 -0.03 -3.10 14.54
N VAL A 129 1.25 -3.46 14.41
CA VAL A 129 1.69 -4.61 13.60
C VAL A 129 1.17 -5.94 14.15
N ALA A 130 1.21 -6.13 15.48
CA ALA A 130 0.76 -7.37 16.12
C ALA A 130 -0.70 -7.72 15.77
N LYS A 131 -1.55 -6.69 15.58
CA LYS A 131 -2.97 -6.85 15.21
C LYS A 131 -3.25 -6.57 13.73
N HIS A 132 -2.21 -6.33 12.93
CA HIS A 132 -2.30 -6.05 11.49
C HIS A 132 -3.32 -4.94 11.16
N ARG A 133 -3.33 -3.84 11.91
CA ARG A 133 -4.32 -2.77 11.74
C ARG A 133 -3.74 -1.36 11.82
N ILE A 134 -4.39 -0.44 11.11
CA ILE A 134 -4.15 1.00 11.21
C ILE A 134 -5.00 1.54 12.35
N LEU A 135 -4.37 2.23 13.31
CA LEU A 135 -5.05 2.85 14.45
C LEU A 135 -5.56 4.24 14.11
N ALA A 136 -4.75 5.04 13.41
CA ALA A 136 -5.06 6.42 13.07
C ALA A 136 -4.29 6.86 11.81
N ILE A 137 -4.85 7.85 11.14
CA ILE A 137 -4.26 8.52 9.99
C ILE A 137 -4.30 10.02 10.25
N GLN A 138 -3.14 10.66 10.20
CA GLN A 138 -3.01 12.11 10.18
C GLN A 138 -2.80 12.55 8.73
N ARG A 139 -3.76 13.29 8.20
CA ARG A 139 -3.65 13.97 6.90
C ARG A 139 -3.21 15.43 7.14
N PRO A 140 -2.47 16.03 6.20
CA PRO A 140 -2.20 17.47 6.20
C PRO A 140 -3.51 18.28 6.15
#